data_AF-A0A925NUP6-F1
#
_entry.id   AF-A0A925NUP6-F1
#
_cell.length_a   1.000
_cell.length_b   1.000
_cell.length_c   1.000
_cell.angle_alpha   90.00
_cell.angle_beta   90.00
_cell.angle_gamma   90.00
#
_symmetry.space_group_name_H-M   'P 1'
#
loop_
_entity.id
_entity.type
_entity.pdbx_description
1 polymer ?
#
loop_
_entity_poly.entity_id
_entity_poly.type
_entity_poly.pdbx_seq_one_letter_code
_entity_poly.pdbx_strand_id
1 'polypeptide(L)'
;LKVTAKAALKPGQWHHVLAVYDGGLKSAEVIGLYVDGRKVALDVNNNSLGTNIFTKEPFRLGGRSDGVEVVEKIKGGKVLLQDLRIYDQALTPAEIARLVSPGLLRDYSAERNDEKRDRLFELFMAGFDTRGVKLQGELAKLQTEQDGIRTRGANTLIMGEKTNSTATANILIRGSYSNKGTQVNAATPEFLPSMRADAPRNRLGLAQWMVSKNHPLTARVTVNRVWYQLLGLGLVETTEDFGLMGSRPSNQDLLDWLALDFMDSGWNYRRLVKTIVTSATYRQSGAVTLEKLEKDPLNKLLSRGPRYRLDAEQIRDQALAASGLLVRQVGGPSVRPYQPEGVWEAVAMKDSNTRVYKQDQGEGLYRRSFYTFWKRTAPPPSMEILNAPSREVFCTRRERTDTPLQAFITMNDPQFVESARQLATVAMKSSRSFDSRLDRITESLLARRLSDAERAVARRMEQRALQQYQKDSEAARSLIRVGESKPDPKLPAAELAAWTMVASQIMNLDESLTK
;
A
#
# COMPACT_ATOMS: atom_id res chain seq x y z
N LEU A 1 -41.95 5.76 -25.96
CA LEU A 1 -41.71 6.74 -24.89
C LEU A 1 -42.77 7.83 -24.91
N LYS A 2 -43.50 8.06 -23.80
CA LYS A 2 -44.36 9.24 -23.60
C LYS A 2 -43.98 9.88 -22.27
N VAL A 3 -43.62 11.16 -22.31
CA VAL A 3 -43.29 11.94 -21.11
C VAL A 3 -44.29 13.08 -20.95
N THR A 4 -44.68 13.36 -19.71
CA THR A 4 -45.55 14.47 -19.36
C THR A 4 -44.89 15.29 -18.27
N ALA A 5 -44.92 16.63 -18.37
CA ALA A 5 -44.49 17.49 -17.27
C ALA A 5 -45.40 17.28 -16.05
N LYS A 6 -44.81 17.17 -14.85
CA LYS A 6 -45.58 17.14 -13.60
C LYS A 6 -46.28 18.46 -13.30
N ALA A 7 -45.73 19.57 -13.76
CA ALA A 7 -46.29 20.90 -13.57
C ALA A 7 -47.13 21.32 -14.78
N ALA A 8 -48.33 21.83 -14.52
CA ALA A 8 -49.18 22.41 -15.55
C ALA A 8 -48.69 23.82 -15.95
N LEU A 9 -48.85 24.17 -17.23
CA LEU A 9 -48.64 25.54 -17.71
C LEU A 9 -49.74 26.46 -17.16
N LYS A 10 -49.41 27.72 -16.90
CA LYS A 10 -50.37 28.70 -16.39
C LYS A 10 -51.19 29.27 -17.54
N PRO A 11 -52.54 29.20 -17.50
CA PRO A 11 -53.37 29.81 -18.53
C PRO A 11 -53.17 31.34 -18.60
N GLY A 12 -53.24 31.90 -19.81
CA GLY A 12 -53.17 33.35 -20.02
C GLY A 12 -51.77 33.96 -19.96
N GLN A 13 -50.71 33.13 -19.90
CA GLN A 13 -49.31 33.57 -19.91
C GLN A 13 -48.55 32.96 -21.09
N TRP A 14 -47.56 33.68 -21.61
CA TRP A 14 -46.59 33.11 -22.55
C TRP A 14 -45.60 32.23 -21.79
N HIS A 15 -45.40 31.01 -22.27
CA HIS A 15 -44.40 30.09 -21.74
C HIS A 15 -43.46 29.65 -22.85
N HIS A 16 -42.16 29.64 -22.57
CA HIS A 16 -41.19 29.03 -23.45
C HIS A 16 -41.08 27.54 -23.14
N VAL A 17 -41.55 26.69 -24.06
CA VAL A 17 -41.50 25.23 -23.91
C VAL A 17 -40.48 24.65 -24.88
N LEU A 18 -39.56 23.85 -24.36
CA LEU A 18 -38.52 23.21 -25.17
C LEU A 18 -38.34 21.75 -24.75
N ALA A 19 -38.40 20.84 -25.71
CA ALA A 19 -38.09 19.43 -25.53
C ALA A 19 -36.75 19.12 -26.21
N VAL A 20 -35.84 18.49 -25.47
CA VAL A 20 -34.56 17.98 -25.96
C VAL A 20 -34.64 16.46 -26.02
N TYR A 21 -34.20 15.90 -27.14
CA TYR A 21 -33.92 14.47 -27.27
C TYR A 21 -32.42 14.28 -27.51
N ASP A 22 -31.74 13.53 -26.64
CA ASP A 22 -30.32 13.19 -26.77
C ASP A 22 -30.14 11.68 -26.88
N GLY A 23 -29.91 11.20 -28.11
CA GLY A 23 -29.71 9.79 -28.41
C GLY A 23 -28.41 9.18 -27.89
N GLY A 24 -27.49 9.98 -27.34
CA GLY A 24 -26.25 9.50 -26.70
C GLY A 24 -26.45 9.05 -25.25
N LEU A 25 -27.56 9.45 -24.61
CA LEU A 25 -27.89 9.10 -23.23
C LEU A 25 -28.69 7.79 -23.16
N LYS A 26 -28.77 7.16 -21.97
CA LYS A 26 -29.53 5.91 -21.77
C LYS A 26 -30.81 6.19 -20.98
N SER A 27 -31.89 5.46 -21.32
CA SER A 27 -33.16 5.41 -20.57
C SER A 27 -33.98 6.73 -20.55
N ALA A 28 -34.64 7.07 -19.44
CA ALA A 28 -35.53 8.22 -19.30
C ALA A 28 -34.80 9.58 -19.36
N GLU A 29 -33.47 9.59 -19.24
CA GLU A 29 -32.64 10.81 -19.36
C GLU A 29 -32.47 11.28 -20.81
N VAL A 30 -32.85 10.45 -21.78
CA VAL A 30 -32.83 10.75 -23.22
C VAL A 30 -33.75 11.92 -23.58
N ILE A 31 -34.82 12.16 -22.82
CA ILE A 31 -35.72 13.30 -23.04
C ILE A 31 -35.63 14.29 -21.87
N GLY A 32 -35.28 15.54 -22.19
CA GLY A 32 -35.42 16.67 -21.28
C GLY A 32 -36.57 17.56 -21.71
N LEU A 33 -37.47 17.92 -20.79
CA LEU A 33 -38.46 18.96 -21.03
C LEU A 33 -38.13 20.18 -20.18
N TYR A 34 -38.20 21.34 -20.81
CA TYR A 34 -37.88 22.61 -20.20
C TYR A 34 -39.05 23.56 -20.36
N VAL A 35 -39.45 24.20 -19.26
CA VAL A 35 -40.45 25.27 -19.24
C VAL A 35 -39.77 26.51 -18.67
N ASP A 36 -39.83 27.60 -19.43
CA ASP A 36 -39.18 28.87 -19.11
C ASP A 36 -37.68 28.71 -18.77
N GLY A 37 -37.01 27.77 -19.44
CA GLY A 37 -35.58 27.50 -19.29
C GLY A 37 -35.21 26.60 -18.10
N ARG A 38 -36.17 26.13 -17.30
CA ARG A 38 -35.93 25.13 -16.23
C ARG A 38 -36.32 23.74 -16.68
N LYS A 39 -35.46 22.76 -16.39
CA LYS A 39 -35.80 21.34 -16.56
C LYS A 39 -36.94 21.00 -15.62
N VAL A 40 -38.04 20.50 -16.15
CA VAL A 40 -39.19 20.10 -15.34
C VAL A 40 -39.14 18.62 -15.03
N ALA A 41 -39.63 18.26 -13.84
CA ALA A 41 -39.81 16.86 -13.48
C ALA A 41 -40.86 16.21 -14.40
N LEU A 42 -40.57 14.98 -14.83
CA LEU A 42 -41.37 14.24 -15.80
C LEU A 42 -42.04 13.03 -15.15
N ASP A 43 -43.27 12.76 -15.58
CA ASP A 43 -43.88 11.42 -15.47
C ASP A 43 -43.63 10.67 -16.77
N VAL A 44 -42.97 9.52 -16.66
CA VAL A 44 -42.62 8.66 -17.79
C VAL A 44 -43.65 7.55 -17.91
N ASN A 45 -44.60 7.74 -18.82
CA ASN A 45 -45.61 6.74 -19.13
C ASN A 45 -45.11 5.93 -20.32
N ASN A 46 -44.56 4.73 -20.06
CA ASN A 46 -43.94 3.81 -21.02
C ASN A 46 -42.49 4.17 -21.40
N ASN A 47 -41.53 3.40 -20.86
CA ASN A 47 -40.09 3.66 -20.91
C ASN A 47 -39.34 2.86 -22.00
N SER A 48 -40.00 2.54 -23.11
CA SER A 48 -39.37 1.90 -24.26
C SER A 48 -39.09 2.92 -25.37
N LEU A 49 -37.85 2.89 -25.87
CA LEU A 49 -37.40 3.57 -27.09
C LEU A 49 -37.17 2.49 -28.15
N GLY A 50 -37.66 2.73 -29.38
CA GLY A 50 -37.38 1.86 -30.52
C GLY A 50 -35.95 2.07 -31.05
N THR A 51 -35.58 1.31 -32.07
CA THR A 51 -34.23 1.38 -32.69
C THR A 51 -34.00 2.63 -33.54
N ASN A 52 -35.05 3.35 -33.93
CA ASN A 52 -34.95 4.65 -34.61
C ASN A 52 -36.16 5.55 -34.30
N ILE A 53 -36.06 6.83 -34.66
CA ILE A 53 -37.08 7.87 -34.46
C ILE A 53 -37.68 8.40 -35.77
N PHE A 54 -37.38 7.74 -36.90
CA PHE A 54 -37.87 8.17 -38.21
C PHE A 54 -39.36 7.86 -38.35
N THR A 55 -40.12 8.84 -38.82
CA THR A 55 -41.57 8.70 -39.08
C THR A 55 -41.89 9.14 -40.49
N LYS A 56 -42.86 8.47 -41.12
CA LYS A 56 -43.44 8.87 -42.42
C LYS A 56 -44.62 9.84 -42.25
N GLU A 57 -45.07 10.05 -41.01
CA GLU A 57 -46.14 10.99 -40.70
C GLU A 57 -45.66 12.44 -40.87
N PRO A 58 -46.50 13.34 -41.42
CA PRO A 58 -46.15 14.74 -41.56
C PRO A 58 -46.03 15.42 -40.19
N PHE A 59 -45.18 16.44 -40.09
CA PHE A 59 -45.12 17.30 -38.92
C PHE A 59 -46.42 18.10 -38.79
N ARG A 60 -47.10 17.99 -37.64
CA ARG A 60 -48.39 18.62 -37.38
C ARG A 60 -48.30 19.53 -36.15
N LEU A 61 -48.93 20.70 -36.23
CA LEU A 61 -49.12 21.59 -35.10
C LEU A 61 -50.56 21.49 -34.59
N GLY A 62 -50.71 21.28 -33.28
CA GLY A 62 -52.02 21.22 -32.66
C GLY A 62 -52.75 19.88 -32.81
N GLY A 63 -52.07 18.76 -33.01
CA GLY A 63 -52.72 17.44 -33.01
C GLY A 63 -51.79 16.28 -33.37
N ARG A 64 -52.11 15.07 -32.88
CA ARG A 64 -51.35 13.83 -33.14
C ARG A 64 -51.98 12.93 -34.22
N SER A 65 -53.27 13.09 -34.50
CA SER A 65 -54.04 12.36 -35.51
C SER A 65 -55.06 13.29 -36.14
N ASP A 66 -55.75 12.84 -37.19
CA ASP A 66 -56.86 13.59 -37.80
C ASP A 66 -58.04 13.63 -36.80
N GLY A 67 -58.05 14.70 -36.00
CA GLY A 67 -59.00 14.93 -34.91
C GLY A 67 -59.09 16.43 -34.63
N VAL A 68 -60.31 16.95 -34.63
CA VAL A 68 -60.65 18.37 -34.82
C VAL A 68 -60.38 19.25 -33.58
N GLU A 69 -60.24 18.65 -32.39
CA GLU A 69 -60.39 19.35 -31.11
C GLU A 69 -59.28 20.36 -30.74
N VAL A 70 -58.02 20.09 -31.06
CA VAL A 70 -56.90 20.97 -30.69
C VAL A 70 -56.59 21.98 -31.81
N VAL A 71 -56.82 21.59 -33.07
CA VAL A 71 -56.78 22.51 -34.22
C VAL A 71 -57.86 23.59 -34.09
N GLU A 72 -59.05 23.26 -33.60
CA GLU A 72 -60.09 24.25 -33.28
C GLU A 72 -59.73 25.16 -32.10
N LYS A 73 -59.00 24.68 -31.09
CA LYS A 73 -58.53 25.53 -29.98
C LYS A 73 -57.46 26.54 -30.43
N ILE A 74 -56.62 26.17 -31.40
CA ILE A 74 -55.66 27.11 -32.02
C ILE A 74 -56.38 28.07 -32.97
N LYS A 75 -57.22 27.57 -33.88
CA LYS A 75 -58.00 28.40 -34.83
C LYS A 75 -58.98 29.36 -34.13
N GLY A 76 -59.56 28.95 -33.00
CA GLY A 76 -60.45 29.74 -32.17
C GLY A 76 -59.74 30.67 -31.17
N GLY A 77 -58.41 30.84 -31.26
CA GLY A 77 -57.64 31.79 -30.46
C GLY A 77 -57.49 31.44 -28.97
N LYS A 78 -57.84 30.21 -28.56
CA LYS A 78 -57.73 29.75 -27.17
C LYS A 78 -56.31 29.29 -26.82
N VAL A 79 -55.49 28.95 -27.83
CA VAL A 79 -54.07 28.64 -27.70
C VAL A 79 -53.31 29.43 -28.76
N LEU A 80 -52.33 30.21 -28.33
CA LEU A 80 -51.44 30.96 -29.22
C LEU A 80 -50.06 30.30 -29.24
N LEU A 81 -49.45 30.21 -30.41
CA LEU A 81 -48.10 29.69 -30.61
C LEU A 81 -47.27 30.76 -31.32
N GLN A 82 -46.05 30.97 -30.86
CA GLN A 82 -45.11 31.92 -31.45
C GLN A 82 -43.70 31.31 -31.44
N ASP A 83 -42.91 31.65 -32.46
CA ASP A 83 -41.48 31.33 -32.54
C ASP A 83 -41.15 29.83 -32.42
N LEU A 84 -41.86 29.00 -33.20
CA LEU A 84 -41.55 27.57 -33.29
C LEU A 84 -40.20 27.37 -33.98
N ARG A 85 -39.27 26.70 -33.28
CA ARG A 85 -37.94 26.36 -33.78
C ARG A 85 -37.66 24.87 -33.62
N ILE A 86 -36.93 24.31 -34.57
CA ILE A 86 -36.42 22.94 -34.54
C ILE A 86 -34.90 23.02 -34.71
N TYR A 87 -34.18 22.33 -33.83
CA TYR A 87 -32.72 22.24 -33.85
C TYR A 87 -32.32 20.81 -34.21
N ASP A 88 -31.21 20.66 -34.93
CA ASP A 88 -30.61 19.39 -35.33
C ASP A 88 -29.62 18.84 -34.29
N GLN A 89 -29.47 19.53 -33.15
CA GLN A 89 -28.62 19.13 -32.03
C GLN A 89 -29.36 19.20 -30.69
N ALA A 90 -28.92 18.37 -29.74
CA ALA A 90 -29.39 18.42 -28.37
C ALA A 90 -28.79 19.64 -27.65
N LEU A 91 -29.63 20.62 -27.33
CA LEU A 91 -29.18 21.85 -26.66
C LEU A 91 -28.82 21.59 -25.21
N THR A 92 -27.71 22.18 -24.77
CA THR A 92 -27.27 22.16 -23.37
C THR A 92 -28.17 23.07 -22.51
N PRO A 93 -28.26 22.83 -21.18
CA PRO A 93 -28.98 23.73 -20.28
C PRO A 93 -28.56 25.20 -20.38
N ALA A 94 -27.27 25.45 -20.67
CA ALA A 94 -26.71 26.78 -20.87
C ALA A 94 -27.29 27.48 -22.11
N GLU A 95 -27.38 26.77 -23.23
CA GLU A 95 -27.94 27.28 -24.48
C GLU A 95 -29.45 27.50 -24.36
N ILE A 96 -30.15 26.58 -23.70
CA ILE A 96 -31.58 26.73 -23.41
C ILE A 96 -31.83 27.96 -22.54
N ALA A 97 -31.03 28.17 -21.49
CA ALA A 97 -31.12 29.36 -20.64
C ALA A 97 -30.93 30.66 -21.45
N ARG A 98 -29.99 30.68 -22.40
CA ARG A 98 -29.78 31.84 -23.30
C ARG A 98 -30.95 32.09 -24.23
N LEU A 99 -31.62 31.04 -24.72
CA LEU A 99 -32.80 31.17 -25.59
C LEU A 99 -33.99 31.83 -24.88
N VAL A 100 -34.19 31.54 -23.58
CA VAL A 100 -35.32 32.11 -22.82
C VAL A 100 -35.00 33.51 -22.25
N SER A 101 -33.71 33.84 -22.12
CA SER A 101 -33.23 35.07 -21.48
C SER A 101 -33.87 36.36 -22.03
N PRO A 102 -34.04 36.59 -23.34
CA PRO A 102 -34.62 37.85 -23.84
C PRO A 102 -36.06 38.11 -23.41
N GLY A 103 -36.90 37.07 -23.29
CA GLY A 103 -38.28 37.19 -22.82
C GLY A 103 -38.35 37.43 -21.31
N LEU A 104 -37.59 36.64 -20.54
CA LEU A 104 -37.49 36.76 -19.09
C LEU A 104 -36.90 38.11 -18.65
N LEU A 105 -35.86 38.60 -19.32
CA LEU A 105 -35.22 39.89 -19.00
C LEU A 105 -36.17 41.08 -19.23
N ARG A 106 -37.07 41.01 -20.21
CA ARG A 106 -38.11 42.04 -20.42
C ARG A 106 -39.09 42.08 -19.24
N ASP A 107 -39.63 40.93 -18.84
CA ASP A 107 -40.57 40.82 -17.72
C ASP A 107 -39.94 41.21 -16.37
N TYR A 108 -38.64 40.92 -16.18
CA TYR A 108 -37.92 41.24 -14.94
C TYR A 108 -37.42 42.68 -14.85
N SER A 109 -37.35 43.40 -15.97
CA SER A 109 -37.01 44.83 -15.97
C SER A 109 -38.14 45.72 -15.41
N ALA A 110 -39.39 45.24 -15.45
CA ALA A 110 -40.58 46.00 -15.04
C ALA A 110 -40.81 46.00 -13.51
N GLU A 111 -40.41 44.94 -12.80
CA GLU A 111 -40.56 44.82 -11.34
C GLU A 111 -39.48 43.90 -10.75
N ARG A 112 -38.67 44.42 -9.83
CA ARG A 112 -37.61 43.66 -9.15
C ARG A 112 -38.10 43.16 -7.80
N ASN A 113 -38.21 41.84 -7.63
CA ASN A 113 -38.41 41.18 -6.34
C ASN A 113 -37.37 40.05 -6.16
N ASP A 114 -37.30 39.46 -4.96
CA ASP A 114 -36.26 38.47 -4.62
C ASP A 114 -36.38 37.17 -5.44
N GLU A 115 -37.60 36.69 -5.68
CA GLU A 115 -37.84 35.49 -6.51
C GLU A 115 -37.33 35.67 -7.95
N LYS A 116 -37.56 36.85 -8.54
CA LYS A 116 -37.07 37.21 -9.88
C LYS A 116 -35.55 37.36 -9.91
N ARG A 117 -34.93 37.83 -8.81
CA ARG A 117 -33.47 37.94 -8.68
C ARG A 117 -32.81 36.56 -8.61
N ASP A 118 -33.33 35.67 -7.78
CA ASP A 118 -32.85 34.28 -7.68
C ASP A 118 -32.98 33.58 -9.03
N ARG A 119 -34.07 33.87 -9.75
CA ARG A 119 -34.28 33.34 -11.11
C ARG A 119 -33.23 33.79 -12.11
N LEU A 120 -32.86 35.09 -12.08
CA LEU A 120 -31.79 35.63 -12.91
C LEU A 120 -30.43 35.08 -12.52
N PHE A 121 -30.20 34.87 -11.22
CA PHE A 121 -28.96 34.28 -10.72
C PHE A 121 -28.79 32.82 -11.19
N GLU A 122 -29.83 32.00 -11.11
CA GLU A 122 -29.81 30.64 -11.66
C GLU A 122 -29.51 30.62 -13.16
N LEU A 123 -30.12 31.52 -13.94
CA LEU A 123 -29.86 31.64 -15.37
C LEU A 123 -28.41 32.07 -15.65
N PHE A 124 -27.90 33.02 -14.87
CA PHE A 124 -26.51 33.47 -14.95
C PHE A 124 -25.56 32.30 -14.67
N MET A 125 -25.77 31.58 -13.58
CA MET A 125 -24.96 30.41 -13.21
C MET A 125 -25.02 29.29 -14.26
N ALA A 126 -26.18 29.08 -14.89
CA ALA A 126 -26.36 28.01 -15.88
C ALA A 126 -25.77 28.33 -17.26
N GLY A 127 -25.75 29.59 -17.69
CA GLY A 127 -25.44 29.94 -19.09
C GLY A 127 -24.42 31.05 -19.32
N PHE A 128 -24.09 31.84 -18.29
CA PHE A 128 -23.26 33.05 -18.43
C PHE A 128 -22.00 33.03 -17.55
N ASP A 129 -22.02 32.36 -16.40
CA ASP A 129 -20.82 32.14 -15.56
C ASP A 129 -19.92 31.03 -16.13
N THR A 130 -19.18 31.36 -17.18
CA THR A 130 -18.25 30.44 -17.83
C THR A 130 -17.18 29.90 -16.87
N ARG A 131 -16.78 30.69 -15.87
CA ARG A 131 -15.82 30.27 -14.85
C ARG A 131 -16.44 29.26 -13.88
N GLY A 132 -17.66 29.52 -13.40
CA GLY A 132 -18.41 28.59 -12.55
C GLY A 132 -18.67 27.25 -13.23
N VAL A 133 -19.11 27.27 -14.49
CA VAL A 133 -19.32 26.04 -15.28
C VAL A 133 -18.01 25.23 -15.40
N LYS A 134 -16.88 25.90 -15.66
CA LYS A 134 -15.56 25.23 -15.72
C LYS A 134 -15.19 24.59 -14.38
N LEU A 135 -15.33 25.35 -13.28
CA LEU A 135 -15.00 24.86 -11.94
C LEU A 135 -15.91 23.72 -11.48
N GLN A 136 -17.19 23.73 -11.84
CA GLN A 136 -18.10 22.63 -11.58
C GLN A 136 -17.70 21.35 -12.34
N GLY A 137 -17.25 21.49 -13.59
CA GLY A 137 -16.70 20.37 -14.35
C GLY A 137 -15.42 19.79 -13.72
N GLU A 138 -14.51 20.65 -13.27
CA GLU A 138 -13.30 20.24 -12.54
C GLU A 138 -13.65 19.55 -11.20
N LEU A 139 -14.61 20.10 -10.45
CA LEU A 139 -15.08 19.51 -9.20
C LEU A 139 -15.68 18.13 -9.43
N ALA A 140 -16.54 17.96 -10.43
CA ALA A 140 -17.14 16.67 -10.77
C ALA A 140 -16.08 15.62 -11.15
N LYS A 141 -15.04 16.03 -11.90
CA LYS A 141 -13.91 15.17 -12.23
C LYS A 141 -13.13 14.75 -10.97
N LEU A 142 -12.81 15.71 -10.09
CA LEU A 142 -12.10 15.45 -8.84
C LEU A 142 -12.90 14.57 -7.87
N GLN A 143 -14.22 14.76 -7.80
CA GLN A 143 -15.12 13.91 -7.02
C GLN A 143 -15.13 12.48 -7.56
N THR A 144 -15.23 12.32 -8.88
CA THR A 144 -15.14 10.99 -9.53
C THR A 144 -13.80 10.31 -9.23
N GLU A 145 -12.69 11.06 -9.27
CA GLU A 145 -11.38 10.54 -8.91
C GLU A 145 -11.29 10.15 -7.42
N GLN A 146 -11.79 11.01 -6.52
CA GLN A 146 -11.84 10.75 -5.09
C GLN A 146 -12.65 9.48 -4.77
N ASP A 147 -13.82 9.32 -5.40
CA ASP A 147 -14.67 8.15 -5.22
C ASP A 147 -14.01 6.89 -5.78
N GLY A 148 -13.30 7.02 -6.90
CA GLY A 148 -12.45 5.95 -7.44
C GLY A 148 -11.33 5.53 -6.47
N ILE A 149 -10.68 6.49 -5.81
CA ILE A 149 -9.65 6.21 -4.79
C ILE A 149 -10.28 5.52 -3.57
N ARG A 150 -11.40 6.04 -3.07
CA ARG A 150 -12.12 5.48 -1.91
C ARG A 150 -12.59 4.05 -2.17
N THR A 151 -13.12 3.78 -3.35
CA THR A 151 -13.62 2.45 -3.73
C THR A 151 -12.49 1.42 -3.81
N ARG A 152 -11.27 1.84 -4.21
CA ARG A 152 -10.08 0.96 -4.21
C ARG A 152 -9.46 0.77 -2.83
N GLY A 153 -9.72 1.68 -1.89
CA GLY A 153 -9.18 1.63 -0.54
C GLY A 153 -9.89 0.61 0.33
N ALA A 154 -9.14 -0.04 1.22
CA ALA A 154 -9.76 -0.78 2.31
C ALA A 154 -10.24 0.20 3.38
N ASN A 155 -11.51 0.12 3.76
CA ASN A 155 -12.01 0.86 4.91
C ASN A 155 -11.39 0.27 6.18
N THR A 156 -10.74 1.12 6.97
CA THR A 156 -10.20 0.75 8.28
C THR A 156 -10.83 1.63 9.35
N LEU A 157 -11.23 1.01 10.45
CA LEU A 157 -11.77 1.74 11.58
C LEU A 157 -10.62 2.44 12.30
N ILE A 158 -10.72 3.77 12.42
CA ILE A 158 -9.80 4.55 13.24
C ILE A 158 -10.44 4.85 14.58
N MET A 159 -9.65 4.82 15.66
CA MET A 159 -10.12 5.28 16.96
C MET A 159 -10.10 6.81 16.99
N GLY A 160 -11.28 7.43 16.99
CA GLY A 160 -11.45 8.87 17.22
C GLY A 160 -11.44 9.23 18.71
N GLU A 161 -10.92 10.40 19.02
CA GLU A 161 -11.00 10.95 20.38
C GLU A 161 -12.41 11.53 20.63
N LYS A 162 -12.95 11.30 21.82
CA LYS A 162 -14.26 11.86 22.20
C LYS A 162 -14.09 13.32 22.61
N THR A 163 -14.63 14.24 21.83
CA THR A 163 -14.51 15.70 22.07
C THR A 163 -15.37 16.19 23.23
N ASN A 164 -16.46 15.48 23.55
CA ASN A 164 -17.48 15.93 24.50
C ASN A 164 -17.32 15.28 25.89
N SER A 165 -16.19 14.60 26.16
CA SER A 165 -15.95 13.94 27.45
C SER A 165 -14.46 13.81 27.72
N THR A 166 -14.04 14.03 28.97
CA THR A 166 -12.68 13.71 29.42
C THR A 166 -12.49 12.20 29.56
N ALA A 167 -11.35 11.68 29.11
CA ALA A 167 -10.99 10.29 29.34
C ALA A 167 -10.66 10.06 30.83
N THR A 168 -11.41 9.17 31.47
CA THR A 168 -11.21 8.79 32.88
C THR A 168 -11.09 7.27 33.00
N ALA A 169 -10.47 6.82 34.09
CA ALA A 169 -10.40 5.40 34.47
C ALA A 169 -10.68 5.27 35.97
N ASN A 170 -10.93 4.06 36.47
CA ASN A 170 -11.02 3.80 37.91
C ASN A 170 -9.86 2.91 38.33
N ILE A 171 -9.30 3.16 39.51
CA ILE A 171 -8.34 2.24 40.13
C ILE A 171 -9.06 0.94 40.43
N LEU A 172 -8.56 -0.19 39.92
CA LEU A 172 -9.17 -1.50 40.16
C LEU A 172 -8.56 -2.11 41.43
N ILE A 173 -9.40 -2.34 42.45
CA ILE A 173 -8.95 -2.88 43.73
C ILE A 173 -8.46 -4.31 43.49
N ARG A 174 -7.16 -4.55 43.73
CA ARG A 174 -6.47 -5.82 43.43
C ARG A 174 -6.60 -6.26 41.96
N GLY A 175 -6.81 -5.30 41.04
CA GLY A 175 -6.98 -5.59 39.61
C GLY A 175 -8.37 -6.15 39.23
N SER A 176 -9.32 -6.24 40.16
CA SER A 176 -10.66 -6.74 39.86
C SER A 176 -11.48 -5.71 39.07
N TYR A 177 -11.90 -6.05 37.86
CA TYR A 177 -12.70 -5.17 36.99
C TYR A 177 -14.09 -4.84 37.56
N SER A 178 -14.63 -5.71 38.44
CA SER A 178 -15.91 -5.51 39.11
C SER A 178 -15.79 -4.67 40.38
N ASN A 179 -14.60 -4.54 40.97
CA ASN A 179 -14.36 -3.75 42.18
C ASN A 179 -13.59 -2.47 41.87
N LYS A 180 -14.34 -1.42 41.51
CA LYS A 180 -13.81 -0.10 41.15
C LYS A 180 -13.60 0.74 42.41
N GLY A 181 -12.38 1.23 42.58
CA GLY A 181 -12.03 2.29 43.52
C GLY A 181 -12.12 3.67 42.89
N THR A 182 -11.27 4.58 43.36
CA THR A 182 -11.25 5.99 42.97
C THR A 182 -11.10 6.20 41.46
N GLN A 183 -11.88 7.14 40.91
CA GLN A 183 -11.73 7.60 39.53
C GLN A 183 -10.46 8.46 39.40
N VAL A 184 -9.71 8.25 38.32
CA VAL A 184 -8.46 8.96 37.98
C VAL A 184 -8.53 9.54 36.57
N ASN A 185 -7.76 10.61 36.36
CA ASN A 185 -7.59 11.28 35.08
C ASN A 185 -6.26 10.88 34.43
N ALA A 186 -6.11 11.19 33.14
CA ALA A 186 -4.85 10.98 32.44
C ALA A 186 -3.71 11.81 33.04
N ALA A 187 -2.66 11.13 33.49
CA ALA A 187 -1.43 11.72 34.04
C ALA A 187 -0.21 10.87 33.63
N THR A 188 0.99 11.39 33.89
CA THR A 188 2.26 10.66 33.71
C THR A 188 2.70 10.03 35.04
N PRO A 189 3.46 8.93 35.02
CA PRO A 189 4.00 8.36 36.26
C PRO A 189 4.85 9.37 37.02
N GLU A 190 4.65 9.48 38.33
CA GLU A 190 5.28 10.50 39.18
C GLU A 190 6.81 10.37 39.28
N PHE A 191 7.34 9.15 39.12
CA PHE A 191 8.78 8.90 39.10
C PHE A 191 9.46 9.32 37.78
N LEU A 192 8.69 9.76 36.79
CA LEU A 192 9.17 10.34 35.54
C LEU A 192 8.86 11.84 35.51
N PRO A 193 9.52 12.63 34.64
CA PRO A 193 9.23 14.04 34.52
C PRO A 193 7.73 14.30 34.31
N SER A 194 7.19 15.34 34.94
CA SER A 194 5.78 15.70 34.76
C SER A 194 5.50 16.15 33.33
N MET A 195 4.35 15.76 32.78
CA MET A 195 3.83 16.37 31.54
C MET A 195 3.58 17.87 31.74
N ARG A 196 4.03 18.69 30.77
CA ARG A 196 3.87 20.15 30.77
C ARG A 196 2.41 20.55 30.96
N ALA A 197 2.17 21.67 31.65
CA ALA A 197 0.82 22.15 31.95
C ALA A 197 0.03 22.53 30.69
N ASP A 198 0.71 23.03 29.65
CA ASP A 198 0.14 23.45 28.37
C ASP A 198 -0.07 22.28 27.38
N ALA A 199 0.41 21.08 27.70
CA ALA A 199 0.20 19.91 26.86
C ALA A 199 -1.25 19.39 27.02
N PRO A 200 -1.94 19.02 25.91
CA PRO A 200 -3.28 18.48 25.98
C PRO A 200 -3.29 17.14 26.73
N ARG A 201 -4.29 16.91 27.59
CA ARG A 201 -4.40 15.68 28.41
C ARG A 201 -4.98 14.51 27.61
N ASN A 202 -4.35 14.22 26.48
CA ASN A 202 -4.75 13.19 25.54
C ASN A 202 -3.54 12.55 24.84
N ARG A 203 -3.79 11.79 23.77
CA ARG A 203 -2.75 11.07 23.03
C ARG A 203 -1.68 12.00 22.45
N LEU A 204 -2.04 13.22 22.05
CA LEU A 204 -1.09 14.20 21.53
C LEU A 204 -0.13 14.68 22.63
N GLY A 205 -0.64 15.02 23.81
CA GLY A 205 0.22 15.44 24.91
C GLY A 205 1.09 14.30 25.45
N LEU A 206 0.58 13.06 25.46
CA LEU A 206 1.40 11.88 25.76
C LEU A 206 2.54 11.74 24.74
N ALA A 207 2.27 11.91 23.44
CA ALA A 207 3.31 11.87 22.41
C ALA A 207 4.36 12.96 22.62
N GLN A 208 3.94 14.21 22.86
CA GLN A 208 4.84 15.34 23.15
C GLN A 208 5.70 15.09 24.39
N TRP A 209 5.12 14.50 25.45
CA TRP A 209 5.84 14.14 26.67
C TRP A 209 6.87 13.04 26.43
N MET A 210 6.51 11.98 25.71
CA MET A 210 7.41 10.84 25.41
C MET A 210 8.65 11.29 24.63
N VAL A 211 8.52 12.22 23.68
CA VAL A 211 9.65 12.73 22.88
C VAL A 211 10.27 14.01 23.43
N SER A 212 9.89 14.44 24.63
CA SER A 212 10.46 15.63 25.26
C SER A 212 11.93 15.42 25.59
N LYS A 213 12.74 16.48 25.47
CA LYS A 213 14.19 16.42 25.80
C LYS A 213 14.47 16.00 27.24
N ASN A 214 13.52 16.24 28.15
CA ASN A 214 13.66 15.90 29.56
C ASN A 214 13.30 14.44 29.85
N HIS A 215 12.68 13.72 28.91
CA HIS A 215 12.27 12.34 29.12
C HIS A 215 13.48 11.39 29.08
N PRO A 216 13.80 10.66 30.16
CA PRO A 216 15.08 9.96 30.27
C PRO A 216 15.18 8.69 29.42
N LEU A 217 14.08 8.04 29.06
CA LEU A 217 14.12 6.69 28.49
C LEU A 217 14.02 6.64 26.96
N THR A 218 13.10 7.39 26.35
CA THR A 218 12.73 7.26 24.94
C THR A 218 13.92 7.23 24.00
N ALA A 219 14.81 8.22 24.05
CA ALA A 219 15.97 8.28 23.16
C ALA A 219 16.96 7.13 23.43
N ARG A 220 17.24 6.82 24.71
CA ARG A 220 18.13 5.72 25.11
C ARG A 220 17.61 4.36 24.64
N VAL A 221 16.32 4.09 24.84
CA VAL A 221 15.66 2.86 24.41
C VAL A 221 15.69 2.76 22.88
N THR A 222 15.36 3.83 22.16
CA THR A 222 15.39 3.84 20.70
C THR A 222 16.79 3.58 20.14
N VAL A 223 17.80 4.29 20.63
CA VAL A 223 19.19 4.10 20.24
C VAL A 223 19.66 2.68 20.54
N ASN A 224 19.36 2.16 21.72
CA ASN A 224 19.75 0.81 22.12
C ASN A 224 19.14 -0.27 21.22
N ARG A 225 17.90 -0.07 20.73
CA ARG A 225 17.27 -0.97 19.75
C ARG A 225 17.97 -0.93 18.40
N VAL A 226 18.34 0.27 17.91
CA VAL A 226 19.12 0.41 16.67
C VAL A 226 20.50 -0.22 16.82
N TRP A 227 21.15 -0.01 17.97
CA TRP A 227 22.42 -0.64 18.31
C TRP A 227 22.31 -2.16 18.31
N TYR A 228 21.33 -2.73 19.01
CA TYR A 228 21.03 -4.17 19.00
C TYR A 228 20.80 -4.71 17.58
N GLN A 229 20.05 -4.02 16.73
CA GLN A 229 19.80 -4.46 15.35
C GLN A 229 21.08 -4.51 14.50
N LEU A 230 22.04 -3.63 14.77
CA LEU A 230 23.28 -3.50 14.01
C LEU A 230 24.43 -4.34 14.57
N LEU A 231 24.50 -4.54 15.89
CA LEU A 231 25.60 -5.21 16.58
C LEU A 231 25.19 -6.52 17.25
N GLY A 232 23.92 -6.89 17.23
CA GLY A 232 23.39 -8.17 17.72
C GLY A 232 23.13 -8.21 19.24
N LEU A 233 23.81 -7.36 20.01
CA LEU A 233 23.62 -7.20 21.44
C LEU A 233 23.46 -5.71 21.78
N GLY A 234 22.43 -5.37 22.54
CA GLY A 234 22.20 -4.00 23.02
C GLY A 234 23.27 -3.57 24.02
N LEU A 235 23.52 -2.25 24.12
CA LEU A 235 24.26 -1.69 25.25
C LEU A 235 23.56 -2.04 26.56
N VAL A 236 22.23 -1.93 26.57
CA VAL A 236 21.36 -2.60 27.54
C VAL A 236 20.83 -3.87 26.87
N GLU A 237 21.26 -5.02 27.39
CA GLU A 237 20.95 -6.33 26.79
C GLU A 237 19.45 -6.65 26.77
N THR A 238 18.73 -6.28 27.84
CA THR A 238 17.28 -6.39 27.98
C THR A 238 16.61 -5.22 27.23
N THR A 239 16.44 -5.34 25.92
CA THR A 239 15.92 -4.25 25.08
C THR A 239 14.48 -3.83 25.41
N GLU A 240 13.75 -4.70 26.13
CA GLU A 240 12.43 -4.49 26.73
C GLU A 240 12.41 -3.85 28.10
N ASP A 241 13.50 -3.93 28.89
CA ASP A 241 13.50 -3.52 30.30
C ASP A 241 14.77 -2.71 30.64
N PHE A 242 14.55 -1.41 30.88
CA PHE A 242 15.57 -0.45 31.36
C PHE A 242 15.42 -0.16 32.86
N GLY A 243 14.52 -0.87 33.54
CA GLY A 243 14.26 -0.77 34.96
C GLY A 243 15.24 -1.59 35.80
N LEU A 244 14.88 -1.78 37.07
CA LEU A 244 15.73 -2.47 38.05
C LEU A 244 15.92 -3.96 37.77
N MET A 245 14.97 -4.59 37.08
CA MET A 245 15.05 -6.00 36.69
C MET A 245 15.77 -6.19 35.34
N GLY A 246 16.01 -5.09 34.63
CA GLY A 246 16.78 -5.05 33.40
C GLY A 246 18.28 -5.11 33.63
N SER A 247 19.01 -5.38 32.55
CA SER A 247 20.47 -5.32 32.54
C SER A 247 20.98 -3.89 32.67
N ARG A 248 22.09 -3.70 33.37
CA ARG A 248 22.82 -2.42 33.34
C ARG A 248 23.50 -2.23 31.98
N PRO A 249 23.62 -0.99 31.49
CA PRO A 249 24.30 -0.75 30.23
C PRO A 249 25.76 -1.15 30.34
N SER A 250 26.29 -1.82 29.30
CA SER A 250 27.72 -2.14 29.20
C SER A 250 28.58 -0.87 29.09
N ASN A 251 28.01 0.22 28.56
CA ASN A 251 28.63 1.54 28.51
C ASN A 251 27.55 2.63 28.59
N GLN A 252 27.40 3.28 29.76
CA GLN A 252 26.39 4.32 29.99
C GLN A 252 26.71 5.60 29.21
N ASP A 253 27.96 6.05 29.22
CA ASP A 253 28.35 7.32 28.61
C ASP A 253 28.12 7.31 27.09
N LEU A 254 28.43 6.18 26.44
CA LEU A 254 28.15 5.99 25.01
C LEU A 254 26.65 6.00 24.72
N LEU A 255 25.84 5.31 25.53
CA LEU A 255 24.39 5.28 25.38
C LEU A 255 23.80 6.69 25.51
N ASP A 256 24.27 7.45 26.49
CA ASP A 256 23.83 8.82 26.75
C ASP A 256 24.25 9.76 25.62
N TRP A 257 25.50 9.65 25.16
CA TRP A 257 25.99 10.44 24.04
C TRP A 257 25.19 10.18 22.76
N LEU A 258 24.94 8.91 22.41
CA LEU A 258 24.12 8.56 21.24
C LEU A 258 22.68 9.05 21.38
N ALA A 259 22.09 8.97 22.58
CA ALA A 259 20.72 9.43 22.84
C ALA A 259 20.60 10.95 22.69
N LEU A 260 21.58 11.71 23.20
CA LEU A 260 21.65 13.17 23.06
C LEU A 260 21.84 13.56 21.59
N ASP A 261 22.81 12.97 20.88
CA ASP A 261 23.04 13.23 19.44
C ASP A 261 21.77 12.94 18.62
N PHE A 262 21.09 11.83 18.93
CA PHE A 262 19.86 11.45 18.25
C PHE A 262 18.75 12.49 18.45
N MET A 263 18.54 12.97 19.69
CA MET A 263 17.55 14.03 19.95
C MET A 263 17.94 15.37 19.31
N ASP A 264 19.19 15.79 19.44
CA ASP A 264 19.67 17.09 18.92
C ASP A 264 19.71 17.14 17.39
N SER A 265 19.86 15.99 16.73
CA SER A 265 19.70 15.87 15.28
C SER A 265 18.25 15.95 14.77
N GLY A 266 17.28 16.13 15.67
CA GLY A 266 15.85 16.09 15.33
C GLY A 266 15.35 14.68 15.06
N TRP A 267 15.81 13.69 15.84
CA TRP A 267 15.42 12.28 15.72
C TRP A 267 15.78 11.66 14.36
N ASN A 268 16.93 12.05 13.80
CA ASN A 268 17.37 11.60 12.48
C ASN A 268 17.95 10.18 12.51
N TYR A 269 17.12 9.19 12.20
CA TYR A 269 17.53 7.78 12.14
C TYR A 269 18.69 7.51 11.18
N ARG A 270 18.76 8.21 10.04
CA ARG A 270 19.84 8.00 9.06
C ARG A 270 21.19 8.44 9.62
N ARG A 271 21.21 9.55 10.37
CA ARG A 271 22.41 10.02 11.08
C ARG A 271 22.83 8.98 12.11
N LEU A 272 21.93 8.54 12.98
CA LEU A 272 22.23 7.53 14.00
C LEU A 272 22.82 6.25 13.40
N VAL A 273 22.17 5.69 12.38
CA VAL A 273 22.66 4.49 11.68
C VAL A 273 24.04 4.75 11.07
N LYS A 274 24.23 5.88 10.37
CA LYS A 274 25.53 6.24 9.78
C LYS A 274 26.62 6.34 10.85
N THR A 275 26.36 7.01 11.97
CA THR A 275 27.29 7.12 13.11
C THR A 275 27.74 5.75 13.59
N ILE A 276 26.81 4.81 13.77
CA ILE A 276 27.13 3.45 14.23
C ILE A 276 27.91 2.68 13.15
N VAL A 277 27.40 2.60 11.91
CA VAL A 277 28.01 1.76 10.86
C VAL A 277 29.35 2.29 10.35
N THR A 278 29.66 3.57 10.61
CA THR A 278 30.95 4.19 10.29
C THR A 278 31.88 4.32 11.50
N SER A 279 31.52 3.73 12.65
CA SER A 279 32.40 3.66 13.82
C SER A 279 33.53 2.64 13.62
N ALA A 280 34.62 2.81 14.37
CA ALA A 280 35.68 1.79 14.44
C ALA A 280 35.12 0.48 15.00
N THR A 281 34.26 0.55 16.02
CA THR A 281 33.62 -0.60 16.68
C THR A 281 32.86 -1.50 15.70
N TYR A 282 32.04 -0.92 14.83
CA TYR A 282 31.24 -1.68 13.86
C TYR A 282 32.11 -2.28 12.75
N ARG A 283 33.21 -1.60 12.36
CA ARG A 283 34.13 -2.07 11.31
C ARG A 283 35.20 -3.04 11.81
N GLN A 284 35.17 -3.44 13.09
CA GLN A 284 36.12 -4.41 13.62
C GLN A 284 35.99 -5.76 12.89
N SER A 285 37.11 -6.47 12.77
CA SER A 285 37.09 -7.86 12.32
C SER A 285 36.32 -8.74 13.29
N GLY A 286 35.50 -9.65 12.76
CA GLY A 286 34.82 -10.70 13.52
C GLY A 286 35.75 -11.85 13.96
N ALA A 287 37.05 -11.78 13.64
CA ALA A 287 38.01 -12.83 13.98
C ALA A 287 38.06 -13.11 15.48
N VAL A 288 37.94 -14.40 15.81
CA VAL A 288 37.85 -14.92 17.17
C VAL A 288 39.17 -15.57 17.55
N THR A 289 39.81 -15.06 18.59
CA THR A 289 41.01 -15.64 19.20
C THR A 289 40.64 -16.25 20.55
N LEU A 290 41.43 -17.21 21.05
CA LEU A 290 41.20 -17.83 22.36
C LEU A 290 41.09 -16.79 23.49
N GLU A 291 41.98 -15.80 23.51
CA GLU A 291 41.95 -14.73 24.53
C GLU A 291 40.65 -13.90 24.49
N LYS A 292 40.15 -13.56 23.29
CA LYS A 292 38.87 -12.83 23.12
C LYS A 292 37.67 -13.67 23.57
N LEU A 293 37.69 -14.98 23.33
CA LEU A 293 36.64 -15.87 23.81
C LEU A 293 36.65 -16.00 25.32
N GLU A 294 37.84 -16.09 25.92
CA GLU A 294 38.00 -16.19 27.36
C GLU A 294 37.54 -14.91 28.08
N LYS A 295 37.95 -13.74 27.58
CA LYS A 295 37.62 -12.44 28.20
C LYS A 295 36.23 -11.91 27.86
N ASP A 296 35.72 -12.21 26.67
CA ASP A 296 34.46 -11.65 26.15
C ASP A 296 33.70 -12.69 25.31
N PRO A 297 33.20 -13.77 25.92
CA PRO A 297 32.55 -14.87 25.21
C PRO A 297 31.29 -14.43 24.46
N LEU A 298 30.54 -13.47 25.02
CA LEU A 298 29.29 -12.97 24.45
C LEU A 298 29.45 -11.71 23.56
N ASN A 299 30.69 -11.25 23.34
CA ASN A 299 30.99 -10.00 22.64
C ASN A 299 30.33 -8.75 23.27
N LYS A 300 30.10 -8.77 24.59
CA LYS A 300 29.50 -7.66 25.36
C LYS A 300 30.43 -6.46 25.47
N LEU A 301 31.74 -6.72 25.49
CA LEU A 301 32.78 -5.68 25.50
C LEU A 301 33.13 -5.22 24.08
N LEU A 302 32.50 -5.81 23.05
CA LEU A 302 32.71 -5.49 21.64
C LEU A 302 34.18 -5.71 21.23
N SER A 303 34.79 -6.78 21.76
CA SER A 303 36.18 -7.18 21.45
C SER A 303 36.39 -7.63 20.00
N ARG A 304 35.30 -7.83 19.25
CA ARG A 304 35.27 -8.26 17.85
C ARG A 304 34.03 -7.71 17.13
N GLY A 305 34.08 -7.74 15.80
CA GLY A 305 32.94 -7.40 14.95
C GLY A 305 31.71 -8.27 15.25
N PRO A 306 30.50 -7.75 15.06
CA PRO A 306 29.27 -8.52 15.26
C PRO A 306 29.22 -9.69 14.28
N ARG A 307 28.87 -10.88 14.77
CA ARG A 307 28.64 -12.05 13.93
C ARG A 307 27.43 -12.81 14.44
N TYR A 308 26.36 -12.85 13.66
CA TYR A 308 25.11 -13.53 13.99
C TYR A 308 24.30 -13.80 12.72
N ARG A 309 23.45 -14.82 12.74
CA ARG A 309 22.55 -15.13 11.63
C ARG A 309 21.61 -13.95 11.35
N LEU A 310 21.49 -13.59 10.07
CA LEU A 310 20.54 -12.62 9.58
C LEU A 310 19.09 -13.06 9.88
N ASP A 311 18.20 -12.09 10.07
CA ASP A 311 16.79 -12.38 10.30
C ASP A 311 16.14 -12.99 9.04
N ALA A 312 15.03 -13.70 9.19
CA ALA A 312 14.34 -14.39 8.08
C ALA A 312 14.11 -13.52 6.83
N GLU A 313 13.62 -12.29 7.03
CA GLU A 313 13.37 -11.35 5.95
C GLU A 313 14.66 -10.89 5.26
N GLN A 314 15.75 -10.76 6.01
CA GLN A 314 17.06 -10.37 5.49
C GLN A 314 17.69 -11.49 4.66
N ILE A 315 17.61 -12.74 5.12
CA ILE A 315 18.10 -13.91 4.38
C ILE A 315 17.40 -14.01 3.02
N ARG A 316 16.06 -13.92 3.00
CA ARG A 316 15.30 -13.95 1.75
C ARG A 316 15.62 -12.76 0.85
N ASP A 317 15.61 -11.54 1.40
CA ASP A 317 15.87 -10.33 0.61
C ASP A 317 17.31 -10.28 0.08
N GLN A 318 18.30 -10.85 0.78
CA GLN A 318 19.68 -10.99 0.33
C GLN A 318 19.78 -11.95 -0.86
N ALA A 319 19.13 -13.12 -0.80
CA ALA A 319 19.12 -14.07 -1.92
C ALA A 319 18.51 -13.44 -3.19
N LEU A 320 17.40 -12.71 -3.02
CA LEU A 320 16.77 -11.95 -4.12
C LEU A 320 17.66 -10.82 -4.64
N ALA A 321 18.34 -10.10 -3.74
CA ALA A 321 19.22 -8.99 -4.13
C ALA A 321 20.46 -9.49 -4.88
N ALA A 322 21.12 -10.53 -4.37
CA ALA A 322 22.31 -11.12 -4.97
C ALA A 322 22.01 -11.69 -6.36
N SER A 323 20.86 -12.33 -6.52
CA SER A 323 20.40 -12.90 -7.80
C SER A 323 19.87 -11.87 -8.81
N GLY A 324 19.60 -10.64 -8.36
CA GLY A 324 19.00 -9.59 -9.20
C GLY A 324 17.48 -9.70 -9.36
N LEU A 325 16.82 -10.62 -8.64
CA LEU A 325 15.36 -10.77 -8.66
C LEU A 325 14.62 -9.71 -7.84
N LEU A 326 15.28 -9.12 -6.84
CA LEU A 326 14.61 -8.25 -5.86
C LEU A 326 13.88 -7.05 -6.49
N VAL A 327 12.56 -7.01 -6.33
CA VAL A 327 11.73 -5.86 -6.71
C VAL A 327 11.72 -4.83 -5.58
N ARG A 328 12.29 -3.65 -5.85
CA ARG A 328 12.47 -2.56 -4.87
C ARG A 328 11.30 -1.57 -4.77
N GLN A 329 10.18 -1.85 -5.45
CA GLN A 329 8.99 -0.99 -5.43
C GLN A 329 8.47 -0.78 -4.00
N VAL A 330 8.27 0.49 -3.63
CA VAL A 330 7.72 0.90 -2.33
C VAL A 330 6.21 1.14 -2.44
N GLY A 331 5.44 0.59 -1.50
CA GLY A 331 3.98 0.75 -1.43
C GLY A 331 3.21 -0.33 -2.20
N GLY A 332 1.92 -0.14 -2.44
CA GLY A 332 1.07 -1.12 -3.11
C GLY A 332 0.60 -2.28 -2.20
N PRO A 333 -0.19 -3.21 -2.74
CA PRO A 333 -0.77 -4.31 -1.97
C PRO A 333 0.30 -5.31 -1.52
N SER A 334 0.00 -6.03 -0.43
CA SER A 334 0.79 -7.18 0.00
C SER A 334 0.76 -8.29 -1.05
N VAL A 335 1.82 -9.09 -1.09
CA VAL A 335 2.02 -10.15 -2.08
C VAL A 335 2.17 -11.53 -1.46
N ARG A 336 1.96 -12.56 -2.27
CA ARG A 336 2.01 -13.98 -1.89
C ARG A 336 3.09 -14.70 -2.69
N PRO A 337 4.35 -14.73 -2.19
CA PRO A 337 5.45 -15.44 -2.84
C PRO A 337 5.28 -16.97 -2.75
N TYR A 338 6.30 -17.75 -3.09
CA TYR A 338 6.27 -19.21 -2.97
C TYR A 338 5.86 -19.69 -1.58
N GLN A 339 5.00 -20.71 -1.55
CA GLN A 339 4.60 -21.42 -0.34
C GLN A 339 4.22 -22.87 -0.72
N PRO A 340 4.47 -23.87 0.15
CA PRO A 340 3.91 -25.20 -0.02
C PRO A 340 2.38 -25.18 -0.14
N GLU A 341 1.85 -26.12 -0.91
CA GLU A 341 0.40 -26.30 -1.08
C GLU A 341 -0.27 -26.76 0.23
N GLY A 342 -1.53 -26.36 0.45
CA GLY A 342 -2.38 -26.88 1.52
C GLY A 342 -2.18 -26.25 2.91
N VAL A 343 -1.16 -25.42 3.12
CA VAL A 343 -0.85 -24.80 4.43
C VAL A 343 -2.01 -23.94 4.94
N TRP A 344 -2.64 -23.14 4.07
CA TRP A 344 -3.72 -22.25 4.49
C TRP A 344 -5.04 -22.98 4.68
N GLU A 345 -5.30 -23.96 3.83
CA GLU A 345 -6.49 -24.77 3.77
C GLU A 345 -6.62 -25.65 5.01
N ALA A 346 -5.49 -26.15 5.53
CA ALA A 346 -5.43 -26.99 6.73
C ALA A 346 -5.95 -26.30 8.00
N VAL A 347 -5.85 -24.97 8.09
CA VAL A 347 -6.22 -24.19 9.30
C VAL A 347 -7.36 -23.20 9.07
N ALA A 348 -7.90 -23.12 7.86
CA ALA A 348 -8.90 -22.11 7.52
C ALA A 348 -10.33 -22.54 7.88
N MET A 349 -11.10 -21.60 8.43
CA MET A 349 -12.55 -21.75 8.56
C MET A 349 -13.22 -21.73 7.18
N LYS A 350 -14.36 -22.41 7.03
CA LYS A 350 -15.09 -22.56 5.76
C LYS A 350 -15.39 -21.21 5.08
N ASP A 351 -15.78 -20.20 5.86
CA ASP A 351 -16.18 -18.88 5.37
C ASP A 351 -15.00 -17.87 5.27
N SER A 352 -13.76 -18.32 5.45
CA SER A 352 -12.60 -17.42 5.37
C SER A 352 -12.32 -16.99 3.93
N ASN A 353 -12.26 -15.68 3.69
CA ASN A 353 -11.79 -15.10 2.43
C ASN A 353 -10.27 -15.30 2.18
N THR A 354 -9.54 -15.83 3.17
CA THR A 354 -8.14 -16.26 3.09
C THR A 354 -8.00 -17.78 3.25
N ARG A 355 -9.02 -18.54 2.84
CA ARG A 355 -9.02 -20.00 2.95
C ARG A 355 -8.00 -20.66 2.05
N VAL A 356 -7.88 -20.18 0.81
CA VAL A 356 -7.02 -20.77 -0.23
C VAL A 356 -5.82 -19.87 -0.48
N TYR A 357 -4.62 -20.44 -0.47
CA TYR A 357 -3.43 -19.69 -0.84
C TYR A 357 -3.33 -19.61 -2.36
N LYS A 358 -3.47 -18.39 -2.90
CA LYS A 358 -3.20 -18.13 -4.32
C LYS A 358 -1.86 -17.43 -4.45
N GLN A 359 -0.83 -18.18 -4.84
CA GLN A 359 0.47 -17.62 -5.15
C GLN A 359 0.32 -16.53 -6.22
N ASP A 360 1.01 -15.41 -6.02
CA ASP A 360 1.06 -14.34 -7.03
C ASP A 360 2.02 -14.74 -8.17
N GLN A 361 2.07 -13.94 -9.23
CA GLN A 361 2.93 -14.18 -10.40
C GLN A 361 3.86 -13.01 -10.67
N GLY A 362 4.91 -13.24 -11.45
CA GLY A 362 5.87 -12.21 -11.86
C GLY A 362 6.50 -11.48 -10.68
N GLU A 363 6.50 -10.14 -10.73
CA GLU A 363 7.10 -9.29 -9.69
C GLU A 363 6.55 -9.55 -8.28
N GLY A 364 5.31 -10.05 -8.16
CA GLY A 364 4.68 -10.38 -6.89
C GLY A 364 5.48 -11.41 -6.07
N LEU A 365 6.23 -12.29 -6.75
CA LEU A 365 7.06 -13.29 -6.10
C LEU A 365 8.36 -12.72 -5.52
N TYR A 366 8.83 -11.59 -6.03
CA TYR A 366 10.18 -11.09 -5.75
C TYR A 366 10.21 -9.77 -5.01
N ARG A 367 9.06 -9.30 -4.50
CA ARG A 367 9.02 -8.11 -3.65
C ARG A 367 9.76 -8.37 -2.33
N ARG A 368 10.27 -7.29 -1.75
CA ARG A 368 10.84 -7.29 -0.39
C ARG A 368 9.90 -8.01 0.57
N SER A 369 10.48 -8.82 1.46
CA SER A 369 9.77 -9.64 2.44
C SER A 369 8.85 -8.82 3.36
N PHE A 370 9.11 -7.52 3.50
CA PHE A 370 8.21 -6.56 4.15
C PHE A 370 6.79 -6.53 3.55
N TYR A 371 6.64 -6.76 2.24
CA TYR A 371 5.35 -6.78 1.54
C TYR A 371 4.68 -8.14 1.51
N THR A 372 5.29 -9.19 2.09
CA THR A 372 4.68 -10.52 2.16
C THR A 372 3.41 -10.49 2.99
N PHE A 373 2.34 -11.06 2.45
CA PHE A 373 1.07 -11.21 3.15
C PHE A 373 1.24 -12.15 4.34
N TRP A 374 0.78 -11.71 5.51
CA TRP A 374 0.91 -12.47 6.76
C TRP A 374 -0.46 -12.90 7.27
N LYS A 375 -0.78 -14.19 7.14
CA LYS A 375 -1.99 -14.76 7.75
C LYS A 375 -1.66 -15.14 9.19
N ARG A 376 -2.35 -14.54 10.16
CA ARG A 376 -2.08 -14.74 11.59
C ARG A 376 -2.02 -16.21 12.00
N THR A 377 -2.94 -17.03 11.50
CA THR A 377 -3.03 -18.46 11.86
C THR A 377 -2.17 -19.39 11.01
N ALA A 378 -1.53 -18.88 9.94
CA ALA A 378 -0.63 -19.63 9.08
C ALA A 378 0.39 -18.66 8.44
N PRO A 379 1.42 -18.25 9.20
CA PRO A 379 2.51 -17.43 8.69
C PRO A 379 3.24 -18.08 7.50
N PRO A 380 4.04 -17.32 6.74
CA PRO A 380 4.90 -17.91 5.70
C PRO A 380 5.85 -18.97 6.31
N PRO A 381 5.79 -20.24 5.89
CA PRO A 381 6.49 -21.34 6.57
C PRO A 381 8.01 -21.19 6.63
N SER A 382 8.62 -20.72 5.54
CA SER A 382 10.08 -20.49 5.49
C SER A 382 10.51 -19.36 6.44
N MET A 383 9.69 -18.32 6.61
CA MET A 383 9.97 -17.26 7.58
C MET A 383 9.83 -17.74 9.02
N GLU A 384 8.79 -18.54 9.30
CA GLU A 384 8.58 -19.14 10.63
C GLU A 384 9.75 -20.03 11.04
N ILE A 385 10.19 -20.94 10.16
CA ILE A 385 11.36 -21.81 10.39
C ILE A 385 12.62 -20.97 10.65
N LEU A 386 12.77 -19.81 10.00
CA LEU A 386 13.88 -18.87 10.19
C LEU A 386 13.68 -17.88 11.36
N ASN A 387 12.83 -18.23 12.34
CA ASN A 387 12.53 -17.47 13.56
C ASN A 387 11.88 -16.09 13.33
N ALA A 388 11.13 -15.90 12.25
CA ALA A 388 10.31 -14.70 12.13
C ALA A 388 9.21 -14.69 13.20
N PRO A 389 8.94 -13.55 13.86
CA PRO A 389 7.94 -13.47 14.92
C PRO A 389 6.53 -13.66 14.34
N SER A 390 5.65 -14.35 15.08
CA SER A 390 4.27 -14.67 14.66
C SER A 390 3.40 -13.44 14.39
N ARG A 391 3.81 -12.25 14.89
CA ARG A 391 3.05 -10.98 14.90
C ARG A 391 1.79 -11.00 15.77
N GLU A 392 1.63 -12.01 16.61
CA GLU A 392 0.54 -12.10 17.59
C GLU A 392 0.88 -11.38 18.90
N VAL A 393 2.17 -11.35 19.23
CA VAL A 393 2.71 -10.70 20.42
C VAL A 393 3.77 -9.69 20.03
N PHE A 394 3.96 -8.70 20.91
CA PHE A 394 5.03 -7.72 20.76
C PHE A 394 6.40 -8.40 20.92
N CYS A 395 7.36 -8.05 20.05
CA CYS A 395 8.70 -8.63 20.03
C CYS A 395 9.75 -7.50 20.05
N THR A 396 10.47 -7.37 21.16
CA THR A 396 11.59 -6.41 21.35
C THR A 396 12.94 -6.98 20.98
N ARG A 397 13.07 -8.30 21.10
CA ARG A 397 14.28 -9.07 20.83
C ARG A 397 13.86 -10.33 20.10
N ARG A 398 14.48 -10.60 18.95
CA ARG A 398 14.20 -11.79 18.16
C ARG A 398 15.08 -12.93 18.66
N GLU A 399 14.46 -14.09 18.84
CA GLU A 399 15.20 -15.33 19.06
C GLU A 399 15.93 -15.72 17.78
N ARG A 400 17.13 -16.26 17.94
CA ARG A 400 17.95 -16.76 16.84
C ARG A 400 18.37 -18.18 17.16
N THR A 401 17.96 -19.10 16.31
CA THR A 401 18.45 -20.48 16.32
C THR A 401 19.12 -20.78 14.99
N ASP A 402 20.05 -21.73 15.03
CA ASP A 402 20.75 -22.30 13.88
C ASP A 402 20.50 -23.82 13.91
N THR A 403 19.46 -24.26 13.22
CA THR A 403 19.05 -25.67 13.19
C THR A 403 19.30 -26.28 11.82
N PRO A 404 19.52 -27.61 11.72
CA PRO A 404 19.66 -28.28 10.43
C PRO A 404 18.47 -28.05 9.49
N LEU A 405 17.25 -27.90 10.03
CA LEU A 405 16.05 -27.64 9.24
C LEU A 405 16.11 -26.29 8.50
N GLN A 406 16.73 -25.28 9.10
CA GLN A 406 16.88 -23.96 8.47
C GLN A 406 17.83 -24.01 7.28
N ALA A 407 18.89 -24.82 7.34
CA ALA A 407 19.77 -25.03 6.18
C ALA A 407 19.03 -25.71 5.01
N PHE A 408 18.03 -26.56 5.29
CA PHE A 408 17.23 -27.15 4.23
C PHE A 408 16.31 -26.14 3.52
N ILE A 409 15.94 -25.03 4.15
CA ILE A 409 15.18 -23.97 3.48
C ILE A 409 16.02 -23.34 2.37
N THR A 410 17.22 -22.87 2.70
CA THR A 410 18.13 -22.22 1.75
C THR A 410 18.65 -23.18 0.67
N MET A 411 18.61 -24.49 0.91
CA MET A 411 18.94 -25.51 -0.09
C MET A 411 17.79 -25.89 -1.02
N ASN A 412 16.55 -25.93 -0.54
CA ASN A 412 15.45 -26.61 -1.25
C ASN A 412 14.23 -25.74 -1.55
N ASP A 413 14.00 -24.65 -0.82
CA ASP A 413 12.84 -23.79 -1.07
C ASP A 413 12.97 -23.19 -2.48
N PRO A 414 11.91 -23.25 -3.31
CA PRO A 414 11.95 -22.79 -4.70
C PRO A 414 12.50 -21.37 -4.86
N GLN A 415 12.25 -20.48 -3.88
CA GLN A 415 12.74 -19.12 -3.91
C GLN A 415 14.28 -19.06 -3.91
N PHE A 416 14.93 -19.92 -3.13
CA PHE A 416 16.39 -19.94 -2.99
C PHE A 416 17.05 -20.68 -4.15
N VAL A 417 16.47 -21.80 -4.59
CA VAL A 417 16.96 -22.53 -5.77
C VAL A 417 16.89 -21.66 -7.02
N GLU A 418 15.78 -20.96 -7.21
CA GLU A 418 15.61 -20.00 -8.31
C GLU A 418 16.61 -18.83 -8.21
N SER A 419 16.81 -18.28 -7.01
CA SER A 419 17.78 -17.20 -6.78
C SER A 419 19.21 -17.67 -7.09
N ALA A 420 19.59 -18.88 -6.67
CA ALA A 420 20.89 -19.46 -6.97
C ALA A 420 21.10 -19.62 -8.49
N ARG A 421 20.07 -20.10 -9.22
CA ARG A 421 20.12 -20.22 -10.68
C ARG A 421 20.26 -18.87 -11.38
N GLN A 422 19.53 -17.85 -10.92
CA GLN A 422 19.62 -16.51 -11.50
C GLN A 422 20.99 -15.88 -11.23
N LEU A 423 21.54 -16.05 -10.03
CA LEU A 423 22.91 -15.64 -9.72
C LEU A 423 23.94 -16.36 -10.61
N ALA A 424 23.79 -17.67 -10.81
CA ALA A 424 24.61 -18.45 -11.74
C ALA A 424 24.50 -17.93 -13.18
N THR A 425 23.28 -17.60 -13.63
CA THR A 425 23.03 -17.01 -14.97
C THR A 425 23.78 -15.68 -15.13
N VAL A 426 23.71 -14.80 -14.13
CA VAL A 426 24.43 -13.52 -14.12
C VAL A 426 25.94 -13.73 -14.19
N ALA A 427 26.47 -14.66 -13.39
CA ALA A 427 27.89 -15.01 -13.39
C ALA A 427 28.35 -15.54 -14.75
N MET A 428 27.65 -16.52 -15.32
CA MET A 428 27.99 -17.12 -16.61
C MET A 428 27.94 -16.13 -17.78
N LYS A 429 27.04 -15.15 -17.73
CA LYS A 429 26.97 -14.07 -18.74
C LYS A 429 28.12 -13.06 -18.61
N SER A 430 28.64 -12.87 -17.40
CA SER A 430 29.70 -11.87 -17.15
C SER A 430 31.08 -12.31 -17.64
N SER A 431 31.38 -13.62 -17.66
CA SER A 431 32.68 -14.13 -18.08
C SER A 431 32.59 -15.60 -18.50
N ARG A 432 33.54 -16.04 -19.32
CA ARG A 432 33.78 -17.47 -19.61
C ARG A 432 34.78 -18.13 -18.66
N SER A 433 35.56 -17.33 -17.93
CA SER A 433 36.52 -17.86 -16.95
C SER A 433 35.80 -18.39 -15.71
N PHE A 434 36.19 -19.58 -15.27
CA PHE A 434 35.72 -20.15 -14.00
C PHE A 434 35.96 -19.17 -12.84
N ASP A 435 37.16 -18.58 -12.76
CA ASP A 435 37.54 -17.76 -11.62
C ASP A 435 36.74 -16.46 -11.55
N SER A 436 36.49 -15.82 -12.69
CA SER A 436 35.66 -14.62 -12.74
C SER A 436 34.19 -14.89 -12.42
N ARG A 437 33.65 -16.05 -12.83
CA ARG A 437 32.27 -16.47 -12.48
C ARG A 437 32.14 -16.71 -10.99
N LEU A 438 33.10 -17.41 -10.40
CA LEU A 438 33.14 -17.68 -8.96
C LEU A 438 33.28 -16.38 -8.15
N ASP A 439 34.17 -15.47 -8.58
CA ASP A 439 34.34 -14.16 -7.96
C ASP A 439 33.03 -13.36 -7.99
N ARG A 440 32.31 -13.35 -9.12
CA ARG A 440 31.00 -12.68 -9.23
C ARG A 440 29.98 -13.21 -8.21
N ILE A 441 29.93 -14.52 -8.00
CA ILE A 441 29.02 -15.15 -7.02
C ILE A 441 29.44 -14.79 -5.60
N THR A 442 30.71 -14.95 -5.28
CA THR A 442 31.24 -14.79 -3.91
C THR A 442 31.27 -13.34 -3.48
N GLU A 443 31.60 -12.39 -4.36
CA GLU A 443 31.49 -10.95 -4.07
C GLU A 443 30.03 -10.52 -3.83
N SER A 444 29.05 -11.21 -4.45
CA SER A 444 27.62 -10.89 -4.23
C SER A 444 27.08 -11.40 -2.90
N LEU A 445 27.58 -12.54 -2.41
CA LEU A 445 27.06 -13.22 -1.23
C LEU A 445 27.93 -13.00 0.01
N LEU A 446 29.25 -13.06 -0.14
CA LEU A 446 30.26 -13.00 0.92
C LEU A 446 30.96 -11.64 1.01
N ALA A 447 30.78 -10.77 0.01
CA ALA A 447 31.51 -9.50 -0.13
C ALA A 447 33.05 -9.65 -0.15
N ARG A 448 33.55 -10.85 -0.47
CA ARG A 448 34.97 -11.17 -0.66
C ARG A 448 35.15 -12.24 -1.72
N ARG A 449 36.40 -12.41 -2.16
CA ARG A 449 36.81 -13.53 -3.00
C ARG A 449 37.22 -14.73 -2.13
N LEU A 450 37.12 -15.91 -2.72
CA LEU A 450 37.66 -17.12 -2.13
C LEU A 450 39.18 -17.17 -2.31
N SER A 451 39.86 -17.66 -1.28
CA SER A 451 41.28 -18.04 -1.31
C SER A 451 41.53 -19.16 -2.32
N ASP A 452 42.79 -19.39 -2.69
CA ASP A 452 43.14 -20.43 -3.67
C ASP A 452 42.72 -21.84 -3.22
N ALA A 453 42.79 -22.12 -1.92
CA ALA A 453 42.35 -23.39 -1.35
C ALA A 453 40.82 -23.56 -1.47
N GLU A 454 40.04 -22.55 -1.10
CA GLU A 454 38.58 -22.54 -1.22
C GLU A 454 38.14 -22.63 -2.69
N ARG A 455 38.82 -21.90 -3.58
CA ARG A 455 38.60 -21.92 -5.03
C ARG A 455 38.84 -23.30 -5.63
N ALA A 456 39.86 -24.02 -5.17
CA ALA A 456 40.10 -25.39 -5.58
C ALA A 456 38.95 -26.33 -5.18
N VAL A 457 38.33 -26.12 -4.00
CA VAL A 457 37.13 -26.87 -3.59
C VAL A 457 35.94 -26.55 -4.50
N ALA A 458 35.67 -25.26 -4.74
CA ALA A 458 34.58 -24.83 -5.61
C ALA A 458 34.72 -25.38 -7.03
N ARG A 459 35.96 -25.44 -7.56
CA ARG A 459 36.25 -26.00 -8.88
C ARG A 459 35.96 -27.49 -8.97
N ARG A 460 36.36 -28.27 -7.96
CA ARG A 460 36.03 -29.70 -7.91
C ARG A 460 34.53 -29.94 -7.82
N MET A 461 33.82 -29.12 -7.05
CA MET A 461 32.36 -29.19 -6.93
C MET A 461 31.67 -28.90 -8.26
N GLU A 462 32.07 -27.82 -8.95
CA GLU A 462 31.53 -27.46 -10.27
C GLU A 462 31.78 -28.57 -11.29
N GLN A 463 33.00 -29.08 -11.39
CA GLN A 463 33.37 -30.15 -12.32
C GLN A 463 32.56 -31.43 -12.06
N ARG A 464 32.39 -31.81 -10.78
CA ARG A 464 31.59 -32.98 -10.40
C ARG A 464 30.13 -32.79 -10.78
N ALA A 465 29.54 -31.62 -10.50
CA ALA A 465 28.17 -31.31 -10.86
C ALA A 465 27.98 -31.29 -12.39
N LEU A 466 28.92 -30.70 -13.14
CA LEU A 466 28.90 -30.65 -14.59
C LEU A 466 28.93 -32.06 -15.20
N GLN A 467 29.85 -32.92 -14.74
CA GLN A 467 29.92 -34.32 -15.20
C GLN A 467 28.63 -35.08 -14.92
N GLN A 468 28.00 -34.85 -13.77
CA GLN A 468 26.73 -35.48 -13.42
C GLN A 468 25.60 -35.02 -14.36
N TYR A 469 25.46 -33.71 -14.57
CA TYR A 469 24.39 -33.15 -15.39
C TYR A 469 24.60 -33.30 -16.89
N GLN A 470 25.84 -33.56 -17.34
CA GLN A 470 26.12 -34.00 -18.71
C GLN A 470 25.65 -35.44 -18.96
N LYS A 471 25.74 -36.31 -17.95
CA LYS A 471 25.23 -37.70 -18.03
C LYS A 471 23.70 -37.76 -17.89
N ASP A 472 23.13 -36.88 -17.07
CA ASP A 472 21.68 -36.79 -16.84
C ASP A 472 21.14 -35.41 -17.21
N SER A 473 20.82 -35.27 -18.49
CA SER A 473 20.28 -34.01 -19.03
C SER A 473 18.90 -33.65 -18.48
N GLU A 474 18.13 -34.63 -17.99
CA GLU A 474 16.79 -34.37 -17.48
C GLU A 474 16.85 -33.87 -16.04
N ALA A 475 17.74 -34.42 -15.21
CA ALA A 475 18.05 -33.84 -13.90
C ALA A 475 18.54 -32.38 -14.03
N ALA A 476 19.36 -32.09 -15.04
CA ALA A 476 19.82 -30.72 -15.31
C ALA A 476 18.64 -29.78 -15.62
N ARG A 477 17.73 -30.20 -16.51
CA ARG A 477 16.54 -29.43 -16.90
C ARG A 477 15.56 -29.26 -15.74
N SER A 478 15.38 -30.29 -14.92
CA SER A 478 14.53 -30.26 -13.74
C SER A 478 15.01 -29.19 -12.75
N LEU A 479 16.31 -29.20 -12.41
CA LEU A 479 16.90 -28.20 -11.51
C LEU A 479 16.74 -26.77 -12.06
N ILE A 480 17.10 -26.54 -13.33
CA ILE A 480 17.10 -25.18 -13.87
C ILE A 480 15.69 -24.63 -14.16
N ARG A 481 14.65 -25.45 -14.04
CA ARG A 481 13.24 -25.05 -14.19
C ARG A 481 12.54 -24.79 -12.86
N VAL A 482 13.22 -24.95 -11.72
CA VAL A 482 12.67 -24.57 -10.42
C VAL A 482 12.45 -23.05 -10.36
N GLY A 483 11.25 -22.66 -9.92
CA GLY A 483 10.77 -21.28 -9.90
C GLY A 483 9.96 -20.89 -11.14
N GLU A 484 9.48 -19.64 -11.19
CA GLU A 484 8.61 -19.11 -12.24
C GLU A 484 9.45 -18.51 -13.38
N SER A 485 10.59 -17.90 -13.04
CA SER A 485 11.48 -17.34 -14.05
C SER A 485 12.09 -18.44 -14.91
N LYS A 486 12.19 -18.19 -16.21
CA LYS A 486 12.67 -19.19 -17.17
C LYS A 486 14.21 -19.20 -17.24
N PRO A 487 14.85 -20.37 -17.40
CA PRO A 487 16.28 -20.44 -17.68
C PRO A 487 16.59 -19.79 -19.04
N ASP A 488 17.77 -19.19 -19.16
CA ASP A 488 18.21 -18.60 -20.43
C ASP A 488 18.52 -19.71 -21.46
N PRO A 489 17.80 -19.78 -22.59
CA PRO A 489 18.00 -20.83 -23.58
C PRO A 489 19.37 -20.77 -24.28
N LYS A 490 20.11 -19.66 -24.15
CA LYS A 490 21.46 -19.50 -24.72
C LYS A 490 22.55 -20.16 -23.88
N LEU A 491 22.25 -20.52 -22.63
CA LEU A 491 23.21 -21.18 -21.73
C LEU A 491 23.04 -22.71 -21.80
N PRO A 492 24.14 -23.49 -21.85
CA PRO A 492 24.05 -24.94 -21.81
C PRO A 492 23.41 -25.41 -20.50
N ALA A 493 22.36 -26.24 -20.58
CA ALA A 493 21.57 -26.64 -19.42
C ALA A 493 22.41 -27.32 -18.32
N ALA A 494 23.33 -28.21 -18.69
CA ALA A 494 24.19 -28.90 -17.74
C ALA A 494 25.18 -27.96 -17.03
N GLU A 495 25.72 -26.98 -17.76
CA GLU A 495 26.64 -25.98 -17.20
C GLU A 495 25.89 -25.02 -16.26
N LEU A 496 24.70 -24.56 -16.66
CA LEU A 496 23.84 -23.74 -15.80
C LEU A 496 23.42 -24.50 -14.54
N ALA A 497 23.07 -25.77 -14.65
CA ALA A 497 22.75 -26.62 -13.50
C ALA A 497 23.96 -26.76 -12.54
N ALA A 498 25.16 -26.99 -13.08
CA ALA A 498 26.39 -27.07 -12.28
C ALA A 498 26.68 -25.76 -11.52
N TRP A 499 26.60 -24.61 -12.20
CA TRP A 499 26.78 -23.31 -11.55
C TRP A 499 25.66 -22.94 -10.59
N THR A 500 24.44 -23.43 -10.82
CA THR A 500 23.32 -23.30 -9.87
C THR A 500 23.65 -24.00 -8.57
N MET A 501 24.23 -25.20 -8.62
CA MET A 501 24.68 -25.92 -7.42
C MET A 501 25.83 -25.18 -6.72
N VAL A 502 26.77 -24.60 -7.46
CA VAL A 502 27.84 -23.78 -6.87
C VAL A 502 27.26 -22.57 -6.12
N ALA A 503 26.35 -21.83 -6.76
CA ALA A 503 25.70 -20.67 -6.16
C ALA A 503 24.85 -21.07 -4.94
N SER A 504 24.11 -22.17 -5.01
CA SER A 504 23.28 -22.70 -3.92
C SER A 504 24.13 -23.06 -2.69
N GLN A 505 25.25 -23.76 -2.89
CA GLN A 505 26.13 -24.14 -1.78
C GLN A 505 26.79 -22.92 -1.13
N ILE A 506 27.23 -21.94 -1.93
CA ILE A 506 27.79 -20.69 -1.40
C ILE A 506 26.71 -19.91 -0.64
N MET A 507 25.49 -19.82 -1.18
CA MET A 507 24.35 -19.15 -0.52
C MET A 507 23.96 -19.82 0.81
N ASN A 508 24.22 -21.12 0.95
CA ASN A 508 23.96 -21.90 2.15
C ASN A 508 25.13 -21.90 3.17
N LEU A 509 26.25 -21.21 2.89
CA LEU A 509 27.33 -21.08 3.86
C LEU A 509 26.88 -20.25 5.06
N ASP A 510 27.38 -20.60 6.24
CA ASP A 510 27.22 -19.79 7.46
C ASP A 510 27.65 -18.34 7.21
N GLU A 511 28.74 -18.13 6.48
CA GLU A 511 29.22 -16.78 6.09
C GLU A 511 28.23 -16.01 5.19
N SER A 512 27.45 -16.68 4.35
CA SER A 512 26.40 -16.02 3.54
C SER A 512 25.19 -15.64 4.37
N LEU A 513 24.86 -16.44 5.39
CA LEU A 513 23.67 -16.28 6.23
C LEU A 513 23.92 -15.41 7.47
N THR A 514 25.17 -15.06 7.73
CA THR A 514 25.58 -14.26 8.88
C THR A 514 26.01 -12.85 8.45
N LYS A 515 25.91 -11.93 9.40
CA LYS A 515 26.48 -10.58 9.30
C LYS A 515 27.97 -10.61 9.60
#